data_AF-A0A0F9B2S8-F1
#
_entry.id   AF-A0A0F9B2S8-F1
#
_cell.length_a   1.000
_cell.length_b   1.000
_cell.length_c   1.000
_cell.angle_alpha   90.00
_cell.angle_beta   90.00
_cell.angle_gamma   90.00
#
_symmetry.space_group_name_H-M   'P 1'
#
loop_
_entity.id
_entity.type
_entity.pdbx_description
1 polymer ?
#
loop_
_entity_poly.entity_id
_entity_poly.type
_entity_poly.pdbx_seq_one_letter_code
_entity_poly.pdbx_strand_id
1 'polypeptide(L)'
;MLFSKIIDIYEKYYICIHCLGRMFSLLGTSTTNYERGYSLLLSLTMENHRNYLYGNESEQKSALVNLKKIAENVKYLPAQNVLKNEGIVHEKDDSNECYLCHGIFSSTEKFINETIKKLEDLEFNTFLIGTKPKSHIINREDAFKTEFKILEAEAFKSHFNRIIGKALLGPLQKTPGFTHPDILIIYSIGYESFEIELILKSLFIYGRYNKFVRGIPQTHWFCKSCIGKGCKLCNYTGKQYQISVEELISPEFIKESKSTDSKFHGAGREDI
;
A
#
# COMPACT_ATOMS: atom_id res chain seq x y z
N MET A 1 11.88 -25.01 -17.22
CA MET A 1 10.40 -24.90 -17.25
C MET A 1 9.94 -24.19 -15.97
N LEU A 2 8.71 -23.70 -15.87
CA LEU A 2 8.23 -22.90 -14.72
C LEU A 2 8.52 -23.57 -13.36
N PHE A 3 8.23 -24.87 -13.23
CA PHE A 3 8.42 -25.61 -11.98
C PHE A 3 9.87 -25.81 -11.58
N SER A 4 10.80 -25.99 -12.53
CA SER A 4 12.23 -26.07 -12.22
C SER A 4 12.71 -24.78 -11.58
N LYS A 5 12.27 -23.61 -12.08
CA LYS A 5 12.62 -22.31 -11.50
C LYS A 5 12.10 -22.15 -10.07
N ILE A 6 10.94 -22.71 -9.76
CA ILE A 6 10.38 -22.68 -8.39
C ILE A 6 11.23 -23.52 -7.43
N ILE A 7 11.69 -24.69 -7.87
CA ILE A 7 12.63 -25.50 -7.09
C ILE A 7 13.95 -24.74 -6.88
N ASP A 8 14.53 -24.15 -7.93
CA ASP A 8 15.77 -23.35 -7.84
C ASP A 8 15.64 -22.18 -6.83
N ILE A 9 14.48 -21.53 -6.77
CA ILE A 9 14.18 -20.49 -5.78
C ILE A 9 14.27 -21.06 -4.37
N TYR A 10 13.55 -22.17 -4.11
CA TYR A 10 13.46 -22.76 -2.78
C TYR A 10 14.71 -23.52 -2.34
N GLU A 11 15.67 -23.74 -3.23
CA GLU A 11 17.02 -24.18 -2.86
C GLU A 11 17.82 -23.10 -2.15
N LYS A 12 17.55 -21.81 -2.42
CA LYS A 12 18.32 -20.69 -1.90
C LYS A 12 17.57 -19.85 -0.88
N TYR A 13 16.28 -19.62 -1.11
CA TYR A 13 15.49 -18.68 -0.33
C TYR A 13 14.13 -19.26 0.02
N TYR A 14 13.72 -19.09 1.27
CA TYR A 14 12.31 -19.23 1.62
C TYR A 14 11.54 -17.97 1.17
N ILE A 15 10.51 -18.16 0.34
CA ILE A 15 9.51 -17.13 0.04
C ILE A 15 8.09 -17.65 0.33
N CYS A 16 7.25 -16.80 0.95
CA CYS A 16 5.88 -17.17 1.27
C CYS A 16 5.01 -17.30 0.01
N ILE A 17 3.85 -17.95 0.15
CA ILE A 17 2.89 -18.21 -0.93
C ILE A 17 2.51 -16.93 -1.70
N HIS A 18 2.27 -15.82 -0.99
CA HIS A 18 1.97 -14.52 -1.62
C HIS A 18 3.10 -14.04 -2.52
N CYS A 19 4.35 -14.10 -2.02
CA CYS A 19 5.52 -13.69 -2.79
C CYS A 19 5.77 -14.63 -3.98
N LEU A 20 5.59 -15.94 -3.81
CA LEU A 20 5.71 -16.90 -4.91
C LEU A 20 4.75 -16.55 -6.05
N GLY A 21 3.45 -16.45 -5.75
CA GLY A 21 2.47 -16.11 -6.80
C GLY A 21 2.62 -14.68 -7.35
N ARG A 22 3.28 -13.78 -6.60
CA ARG A 22 3.61 -12.43 -7.06
C ARG A 22 4.75 -12.44 -8.07
N MET A 23 5.75 -13.30 -7.90
CA MET A 23 6.85 -13.45 -8.84
C MET A 23 6.40 -13.97 -10.21
N PHE A 24 5.23 -14.60 -10.28
CA PHE A 24 4.65 -15.10 -11.53
C PHE A 24 3.31 -14.44 -11.86
N SER A 25 3.08 -13.21 -11.37
CA SER A 25 1.76 -12.57 -11.41
C SER A 25 1.21 -12.26 -12.81
N LEU A 26 2.08 -12.12 -13.82
CA LEU A 26 1.64 -11.90 -15.21
C LEU A 26 1.22 -13.20 -15.92
N LEU A 27 1.42 -14.36 -15.29
CA LEU A 27 1.00 -15.66 -15.80
C LEU A 27 -0.34 -16.07 -15.17
N GLY A 28 -1.35 -16.31 -16.00
CA GLY A 28 -2.71 -16.65 -15.54
C GLY A 28 -3.42 -15.46 -14.91
N THR A 29 -4.39 -14.90 -15.64
CA THR A 29 -5.20 -13.74 -15.22
C THR A 29 -6.35 -14.14 -14.30
N SER A 30 -7.04 -13.14 -13.73
CA SER A 30 -8.25 -13.33 -12.91
C SER A 30 -8.08 -14.20 -11.65
N THR A 31 -6.86 -14.25 -11.10
CA THR A 31 -6.53 -14.94 -9.85
C THR A 31 -5.72 -14.03 -8.93
N THR A 32 -5.81 -14.26 -7.63
CA THR A 32 -4.97 -13.61 -6.62
C THR A 32 -3.57 -14.25 -6.59
N ASN A 33 -2.58 -13.52 -6.07
CA ASN A 33 -1.23 -14.09 -5.95
C ASN A 33 -1.18 -15.18 -4.88
N TYR A 34 -2.09 -15.17 -3.91
CA TYR A 34 -2.21 -16.28 -2.97
C TYR A 34 -2.66 -17.54 -3.70
N GLU A 35 -3.76 -17.48 -4.44
CA GLU A 35 -4.27 -18.62 -5.23
C GLU A 35 -3.25 -19.11 -6.25
N ARG A 36 -2.55 -18.20 -6.92
CA ARG A 36 -1.50 -18.56 -7.88
C ARG A 36 -0.35 -19.29 -7.20
N GLY A 37 0.19 -18.73 -6.11
CA GLY A 37 1.26 -19.37 -5.35
C GLY A 37 0.84 -20.73 -4.80
N TYR A 38 -0.39 -20.82 -4.28
CA TYR A 38 -0.95 -22.06 -3.77
C TYR A 38 -1.10 -23.11 -4.88
N SER A 39 -1.63 -22.71 -6.04
CA SER A 39 -1.79 -23.59 -7.21
C SER A 39 -0.44 -24.12 -7.70
N LEU A 40 0.58 -23.26 -7.77
CA LEU A 40 1.93 -23.68 -8.16
C LEU A 40 2.49 -24.75 -7.21
N LEU A 41 2.41 -24.52 -5.90
CA LEU A 41 2.89 -25.48 -4.91
C LEU A 41 2.08 -26.78 -4.92
N LEU A 42 0.76 -26.69 -5.12
CA LEU A 42 -0.12 -27.85 -5.24
C LEU A 42 0.29 -28.70 -6.46
N SER A 43 0.45 -28.08 -7.62
CA SER A 43 0.86 -28.77 -8.84
C SER A 43 2.24 -29.43 -8.70
N LEU A 44 3.23 -28.72 -8.14
CA LEU A 44 4.54 -29.31 -7.83
C LEU A 44 4.41 -30.52 -6.88
N THR A 45 3.60 -30.40 -5.84
CA THR A 45 3.38 -31.48 -4.87
C THR A 45 2.78 -32.70 -5.55
N MET A 46 1.75 -32.53 -6.37
CA MET A 46 1.10 -33.61 -7.10
C MET A 46 2.04 -34.30 -8.10
N GLU A 47 2.81 -33.53 -8.86
CA GLU A 47 3.76 -34.06 -9.84
C GLU A 47 4.86 -34.87 -9.16
N ASN A 48 5.46 -34.34 -8.09
CA ASN A 48 6.50 -35.05 -7.36
C ASN A 48 5.91 -36.27 -6.63
N HIS A 49 4.71 -36.20 -6.06
CA HIS A 49 4.08 -37.39 -5.44
C HIS A 49 3.83 -38.49 -6.48
N ARG A 50 3.33 -38.15 -7.67
CA ARG A 50 3.18 -39.10 -8.78
C ARG A 50 4.51 -39.74 -9.17
N ASN A 51 5.56 -38.95 -9.30
CA ASN A 51 6.90 -39.45 -9.67
C ASN A 51 7.51 -40.31 -8.55
N TYR A 52 7.22 -40.02 -7.29
CA TYR A 52 7.61 -40.86 -6.16
C TYR A 52 6.91 -42.23 -6.18
N LEU A 53 5.62 -42.27 -6.52
CA LEU A 53 4.86 -43.52 -6.54
C LEU A 53 5.15 -44.40 -7.77
N TYR A 54 5.35 -43.80 -8.93
CA TYR A 54 5.35 -44.51 -10.21
C TYR A 54 6.57 -44.26 -11.09
N GLY A 55 7.48 -43.37 -10.69
CA GLY A 55 8.68 -43.05 -11.46
C GLY A 55 9.73 -44.16 -11.38
N ASN A 56 10.74 -44.07 -12.23
CA ASN A 56 11.96 -44.88 -12.10
C ASN A 56 12.79 -44.47 -10.87
N GLU A 57 13.80 -45.25 -10.52
CA GLU A 57 14.61 -45.01 -9.30
C GLU A 57 15.20 -43.58 -9.22
N SER A 58 15.60 -43.01 -10.35
CA SER A 58 16.13 -41.63 -10.42
C SER A 58 15.03 -40.60 -10.15
N GLU A 59 13.86 -40.78 -10.77
CA GLU A 59 12.69 -39.91 -10.60
C GLU A 59 12.17 -39.95 -9.17
N GLN A 60 12.09 -41.13 -8.56
CA GLN A 60 11.64 -41.29 -7.17
C GLN A 60 12.55 -40.55 -6.19
N LYS A 61 13.88 -40.68 -6.36
CA LYS A 61 14.86 -39.96 -5.54
C LYS A 61 14.72 -38.44 -5.68
N SER A 62 14.62 -37.94 -6.91
CA SER A 62 14.43 -36.51 -7.19
C SER A 62 13.12 -35.97 -6.61
N ALA A 63 12.03 -36.73 -6.79
CA ALA A 63 10.71 -36.39 -6.27
C ALA A 63 10.70 -36.28 -4.74
N LEU A 64 11.34 -37.23 -4.06
CA LEU A 64 11.45 -37.22 -2.60
C LEU A 64 12.19 -35.98 -2.10
N VAL A 65 13.30 -35.61 -2.76
CA VAL A 65 14.07 -34.39 -2.43
C VAL A 65 13.20 -33.15 -2.60
N ASN A 66 12.44 -33.05 -3.69
CA ASN A 66 11.58 -31.90 -3.94
C ASN A 66 10.39 -31.83 -2.96
N LEU A 67 9.75 -32.96 -2.65
CA LEU A 67 8.67 -33.01 -1.66
C LEU A 67 9.16 -32.55 -0.29
N LYS A 68 10.35 -32.99 0.13
CA LYS A 68 10.99 -32.50 1.36
C LYS A 68 11.23 -31.00 1.31
N LYS A 69 11.83 -30.47 0.25
CA LYS A 69 12.01 -29.01 0.09
C LYS A 69 10.69 -28.24 0.19
N ILE A 70 9.61 -28.72 -0.43
CA ILE A 70 8.31 -28.05 -0.39
C ILE A 70 7.69 -28.13 1.02
N ALA A 71 7.81 -29.27 1.68
CA ALA A 71 7.28 -29.50 3.02
C ALA A 71 8.05 -28.74 4.12
N GLU A 72 9.37 -28.65 4.00
CA GLU A 72 10.29 -28.14 5.01
C GLU A 72 10.58 -26.65 4.76
N ASN A 73 11.10 -26.30 3.58
CA ASN A 73 11.51 -24.93 3.28
C ASN A 73 10.30 -24.02 3.10
N VAL A 74 9.26 -24.47 2.38
CA VAL A 74 8.06 -23.67 2.10
C VAL A 74 7.00 -23.79 3.19
N LYS A 75 7.08 -24.84 4.01
CA LYS A 75 6.07 -25.20 5.01
C LYS A 75 4.68 -25.43 4.40
N TYR A 76 4.65 -26.00 3.19
CA TYR A 76 3.38 -26.22 2.49
C TYR A 76 2.67 -27.47 3.02
N LEU A 77 1.55 -27.24 3.71
CA LEU A 77 0.80 -28.29 4.43
C LEU A 77 0.44 -29.51 3.56
N PRO A 78 -0.02 -29.37 2.30
CA PRO A 78 -0.30 -30.53 1.46
C PRO A 78 0.94 -31.43 1.21
N ALA A 79 2.14 -30.86 1.04
CA ALA A 79 3.36 -31.65 0.86
C ALA A 79 3.77 -32.37 2.17
N GLN A 80 3.61 -31.71 3.32
CA GLN A 80 3.84 -32.32 4.63
C GLN A 80 2.92 -33.54 4.85
N ASN A 81 1.66 -33.42 4.44
CA ASN A 81 0.69 -34.51 4.53
C ASN A 81 1.04 -35.67 3.59
N VAL A 82 1.50 -35.39 2.36
CA VAL A 82 2.00 -36.43 1.44
C VAL A 82 3.13 -37.21 2.09
N LEU A 83 4.19 -36.53 2.57
CA LEU A 83 5.33 -37.21 3.21
C LEU A 83 4.90 -38.04 4.42
N LYS A 84 4.01 -37.49 5.26
CA LYS A 84 3.48 -38.20 6.42
C LYS A 84 2.72 -39.49 6.03
N ASN A 85 1.87 -39.42 5.01
CA ASN A 85 1.07 -40.56 4.57
C ASN A 85 1.92 -41.68 3.97
N GLU A 86 3.02 -41.32 3.30
CA GLU A 86 4.00 -42.28 2.76
C GLU A 86 5.00 -42.78 3.81
N GLY A 87 4.82 -42.42 5.10
CA GLY A 87 5.71 -42.84 6.18
C GLY A 87 7.09 -42.18 6.14
N ILE A 88 7.24 -41.08 5.43
CA ILE A 88 8.51 -40.35 5.27
C ILE A 88 8.62 -39.26 6.34
N VAL A 89 9.72 -39.33 7.09
CA VAL A 89 10.08 -38.29 8.06
C VAL A 89 10.64 -37.06 7.33
N HIS A 90 10.16 -35.89 7.74
CA HIS A 90 10.65 -34.58 7.33
C HIS A 90 10.92 -33.72 8.57
N GLU A 91 11.85 -32.78 8.45
CA GLU A 91 12.20 -31.87 9.54
C GLU A 91 11.20 -30.72 9.66
N LYS A 92 10.83 -30.37 10.89
CA LYS A 92 10.09 -29.13 11.16
C LYS A 92 11.09 -28.08 11.59
N ASP A 93 11.53 -27.26 10.65
CA ASP A 93 12.25 -26.03 10.98
C ASP A 93 11.26 -24.89 11.18
N ASP A 94 11.23 -24.31 12.37
CA ASP A 94 10.29 -23.25 12.73
C ASP A 94 10.77 -21.85 12.34
N SER A 95 12.03 -21.64 11.93
CA SER A 95 12.63 -20.29 11.97
C SER A 95 13.01 -19.65 10.62
N ASN A 96 12.14 -19.71 9.60
CA ASN A 96 12.42 -18.98 8.35
C ASN A 96 11.35 -17.91 8.06
N GLU A 97 11.79 -16.65 8.02
CA GLU A 97 11.02 -15.52 7.52
C GLU A 97 11.14 -15.42 6.00
N CYS A 98 10.07 -14.96 5.33
CA CYS A 98 10.07 -14.81 3.88
C CYS A 98 11.18 -13.84 3.45
N TYR A 99 12.12 -14.30 2.63
CA TYR A 99 13.25 -13.51 2.15
C TYR A 99 12.83 -12.17 1.54
N LEU A 100 11.70 -12.15 0.81
CA LEU A 100 11.21 -10.98 0.08
C LEU A 100 10.38 -10.01 0.93
N CYS A 101 9.47 -10.52 1.77
CA CYS A 101 8.50 -9.66 2.46
C CYS A 101 8.61 -9.67 3.98
N HIS A 102 9.42 -10.56 4.58
CA HIS A 102 9.63 -10.63 6.03
C HIS A 102 8.30 -10.65 6.80
N GLY A 103 7.32 -11.41 6.30
CA GLY A 103 6.02 -11.55 6.97
C GLY A 103 5.03 -10.38 6.80
N ILE A 104 5.35 -9.33 6.02
CA ILE A 104 4.45 -8.19 5.79
C ILE A 104 3.04 -8.63 5.36
N PHE A 105 2.94 -9.61 4.44
CA PHE A 105 1.64 -10.09 3.95
C PHE A 105 0.92 -11.04 4.90
N SER A 106 1.59 -11.54 5.95
CA SER A 106 0.96 -12.32 7.01
C SER A 106 0.29 -11.43 8.07
N SER A 107 0.64 -10.15 8.14
CA SER A 107 0.18 -9.20 9.16
C SER A 107 -0.78 -8.15 8.60
N THR A 108 -1.63 -8.52 7.62
CA THR A 108 -2.54 -7.58 6.94
C THR A 108 -3.47 -6.87 7.93
N GLU A 109 -4.02 -7.59 8.91
CA GLU A 109 -4.96 -7.06 9.91
C GLU A 109 -4.39 -5.85 10.67
N LYS A 110 -3.09 -5.84 10.99
CA LYS A 110 -2.44 -4.72 11.66
C LYS A 110 -2.55 -3.42 10.86
N PHE A 111 -2.36 -3.48 9.54
CA PHE A 111 -2.50 -2.33 8.67
C PHE A 111 -3.95 -1.85 8.61
N ILE A 112 -4.90 -2.78 8.59
CA ILE A 112 -6.34 -2.48 8.52
C ILE A 112 -6.81 -1.77 9.78
N ASN A 113 -6.49 -2.31 10.96
CA ASN A 113 -6.93 -1.77 12.24
C ASN A 113 -6.37 -0.36 12.49
N GLU A 114 -5.06 -0.15 12.25
CA GLU A 114 -4.43 1.17 12.39
C GLU A 114 -5.01 2.20 11.41
N THR A 115 -5.40 1.76 10.21
CA THR A 115 -6.04 2.63 9.21
C THR A 115 -7.42 3.05 9.63
N ILE A 116 -8.26 2.11 10.08
CA ILE A 116 -9.62 2.41 10.55
C ILE A 116 -9.56 3.43 11.70
N LYS A 117 -8.68 3.21 12.67
CA LYS A 117 -8.47 4.12 13.80
C LYS A 117 -8.09 5.54 13.37
N LYS A 118 -7.26 5.69 12.34
CA LYS A 118 -6.87 7.00 11.81
C LYS A 118 -7.97 7.71 11.01
N LEU A 119 -8.99 6.97 10.57
CA LEU A 119 -10.07 7.48 9.73
C LEU A 119 -11.38 7.72 10.48
N GLU A 120 -11.46 7.37 11.77
CA GLU A 120 -12.70 7.33 12.56
C GLU A 120 -13.44 8.69 12.60
N ASP A 121 -12.70 9.80 12.68
CA ASP A 121 -13.26 11.15 12.77
C ASP A 121 -13.39 11.88 11.41
N LEU A 122 -13.20 11.17 10.30
CA LEU A 122 -13.16 11.76 8.96
C LEU A 122 -14.37 11.38 8.11
N GLU A 123 -14.93 12.38 7.43
CA GLU A 123 -16.00 12.20 6.46
C GLU A 123 -15.43 12.08 5.04
N PHE A 124 -15.68 10.95 4.38
CA PHE A 124 -15.24 10.70 3.01
C PHE A 124 -16.10 9.64 2.32
N ASN A 125 -16.09 9.65 0.98
CA ASN A 125 -16.78 8.65 0.16
C ASN A 125 -15.79 7.76 -0.60
N THR A 126 -14.67 8.34 -1.01
CA THR A 126 -13.66 7.66 -1.83
C THR A 126 -12.29 7.67 -1.17
N PHE A 127 -11.55 6.57 -1.34
CA PHE A 127 -10.19 6.46 -0.84
C PHE A 127 -9.26 5.83 -1.88
N LEU A 128 -7.95 6.03 -1.70
CA LEU A 128 -6.93 5.36 -2.50
C LEU A 128 -5.76 4.93 -1.62
N ILE A 129 -5.18 3.78 -1.91
CA ILE A 129 -3.99 3.27 -1.21
C ILE A 129 -2.74 3.58 -2.02
N GLY A 130 -1.78 4.24 -1.37
CA GLY A 130 -0.42 4.44 -1.85
C GLY A 130 0.59 3.77 -0.93
N THR A 131 1.76 3.41 -1.48
CA THR A 131 2.83 2.80 -0.69
C THR A 131 4.20 3.38 -1.06
N LYS A 132 4.97 3.72 -0.03
CA LYS A 132 6.37 4.16 -0.05
C LYS A 132 7.23 3.11 0.70
N PRO A 133 7.55 1.97 0.08
CA PRO A 133 8.43 0.98 0.71
C PRO A 133 9.86 1.52 0.83
N LYS A 134 10.56 1.16 1.91
CA LYS A 134 11.98 1.43 2.08
C LYS A 134 12.78 0.82 0.94
N SER A 135 13.87 1.46 0.55
CA SER A 135 14.71 1.08 -0.61
C SER A 135 15.20 -0.36 -0.54
N HIS A 136 15.54 -0.86 0.65
CA HIS A 136 16.01 -2.25 0.82
C HIS A 136 14.98 -3.30 0.39
N ILE A 137 13.67 -3.02 0.49
CA ILE A 137 12.62 -3.93 0.03
C ILE A 137 12.63 -4.02 -1.50
N ILE A 138 12.68 -2.86 -2.17
CA ILE A 138 12.71 -2.77 -3.63
C ILE A 138 14.01 -3.38 -4.19
N ASN A 139 15.16 -3.01 -3.62
CA ASN A 139 16.45 -3.51 -4.06
C ASN A 139 16.55 -5.03 -3.90
N ARG A 140 16.03 -5.58 -2.80
CA ARG A 140 16.02 -7.03 -2.57
C ARG A 140 15.14 -7.74 -3.59
N GLU A 141 13.97 -7.19 -3.87
CA GLU A 141 13.07 -7.73 -4.89
C GLU A 141 13.69 -7.70 -6.28
N ASP A 142 14.33 -6.60 -6.67
CA ASP A 142 14.95 -6.49 -7.99
C ASP A 142 16.15 -7.43 -8.12
N ALA A 143 16.99 -7.54 -7.09
CA ALA A 143 18.07 -8.53 -7.03
C ALA A 143 17.53 -9.96 -7.18
N PHE A 144 16.44 -10.29 -6.49
CA PHE A 144 15.78 -11.60 -6.59
C PHE A 144 15.27 -11.87 -8.02
N LYS A 145 14.57 -10.90 -8.63
CA LYS A 145 14.09 -11.05 -10.01
C LYS A 145 15.22 -11.26 -11.00
N THR A 146 16.33 -10.52 -10.86
CA THR A 146 17.51 -10.66 -11.71
C THR A 146 18.16 -12.02 -11.55
N GLU A 147 18.36 -12.48 -10.31
CA GLU A 147 18.99 -13.77 -10.00
C GLU A 147 18.24 -14.94 -10.68
N PHE A 148 16.91 -14.95 -10.59
CA PHE A 148 16.08 -16.03 -11.15
C PHE A 148 15.52 -15.72 -12.56
N LYS A 149 15.96 -14.62 -13.18
CA LYS A 149 15.52 -14.15 -14.50
C LYS A 149 13.99 -14.14 -14.61
N ILE A 150 13.33 -13.47 -13.67
CA ILE A 150 11.87 -13.38 -13.57
C ILE A 150 11.42 -12.06 -14.18
N LEU A 151 10.61 -12.14 -15.24
CA LEU A 151 10.09 -10.97 -15.95
C LEU A 151 8.59 -10.76 -15.67
N GLU A 152 7.93 -11.77 -15.13
CA GLU A 152 6.48 -11.89 -14.98
C GLU A 152 5.98 -11.40 -13.60
N ALA A 153 6.82 -10.70 -12.84
CA ALA A 153 6.54 -10.35 -11.45
C ALA A 153 5.72 -9.07 -11.30
N GLU A 154 4.73 -9.08 -10.39
CA GLU A 154 4.07 -7.85 -9.91
C GLU A 154 4.96 -7.17 -8.85
N ALA A 155 5.14 -5.85 -8.97
CA ALA A 155 5.92 -5.07 -8.01
C ALA A 155 5.31 -5.08 -6.60
N PHE A 156 6.14 -5.03 -5.56
CA PHE A 156 5.69 -4.99 -4.17
C PHE A 156 4.61 -3.90 -3.93
N LYS A 157 4.83 -2.68 -4.45
CA LYS A 157 3.93 -1.54 -4.27
C LYS A 157 2.52 -1.84 -4.78
N SER A 158 2.42 -2.33 -6.02
CA SER A 158 1.15 -2.64 -6.66
C SER A 158 0.42 -3.75 -5.91
N HIS A 159 1.17 -4.79 -5.50
CA HIS A 159 0.61 -5.90 -4.75
C HIS A 159 0.07 -5.47 -3.38
N PHE A 160 0.86 -4.70 -2.62
CA PHE A 160 0.48 -4.19 -1.32
C PHE A 160 -0.76 -3.30 -1.42
N ASN A 161 -0.76 -2.31 -2.32
CA ASN A 161 -1.90 -1.41 -2.56
C ASN A 161 -3.17 -2.21 -2.85
N ARG A 162 -3.07 -3.25 -3.68
CA ARG A 162 -4.21 -4.09 -4.08
C ARG A 162 -4.74 -4.95 -2.93
N ILE A 163 -3.86 -5.57 -2.13
CA ILE A 163 -4.28 -6.38 -0.97
C ILE A 163 -4.97 -5.50 0.06
N ILE A 164 -4.31 -4.42 0.49
CA ILE A 164 -4.83 -3.55 1.54
C ILE A 164 -6.09 -2.82 1.06
N GLY A 165 -6.10 -2.33 -0.18
CA GLY A 165 -7.26 -1.68 -0.76
C GLY A 165 -8.49 -2.60 -0.78
N LYS A 166 -8.33 -3.87 -1.18
CA LYS A 166 -9.43 -4.85 -1.13
C LYS A 166 -9.88 -5.16 0.30
N ALA A 167 -8.95 -5.34 1.22
CA ALA A 167 -9.26 -5.65 2.61
C ALA A 167 -9.99 -4.50 3.34
N LEU A 168 -9.75 -3.26 2.95
CA LEU A 168 -10.44 -2.08 3.51
C LEU A 168 -11.86 -1.86 2.99
N LEU A 169 -12.26 -2.49 1.87
CA LEU A 169 -13.61 -2.31 1.29
C LEU A 169 -14.73 -2.70 2.26
N GLY A 170 -14.57 -3.85 2.94
CA GLY A 170 -15.56 -4.35 3.90
C GLY A 170 -15.72 -3.46 5.12
N PRO A 171 -14.64 -3.20 5.88
CA PRO A 171 -14.71 -2.38 7.09
C PRO A 171 -15.09 -0.92 6.84
N LEU A 172 -14.57 -0.29 5.78
CA LEU A 172 -14.86 1.13 5.52
C LEU A 172 -16.22 1.34 4.84
N GLN A 173 -16.69 0.36 4.06
CA GLN A 173 -17.88 0.51 3.20
C GLN A 173 -17.79 1.74 2.27
N LYS A 174 -16.57 2.05 1.81
CA LYS A 174 -16.25 3.17 0.90
C LYS A 174 -15.73 2.65 -0.43
N THR A 175 -15.73 3.49 -1.46
CA THR A 175 -15.32 3.08 -2.81
C THR A 175 -13.89 3.55 -3.15
N PRO A 176 -13.11 2.79 -3.94
CA PRO A 176 -11.81 3.26 -4.41
C PRO A 176 -11.95 4.41 -5.42
N GLY A 177 -11.22 5.50 -5.22
CA GLY A 177 -11.13 6.64 -6.15
C GLY A 177 -9.76 6.74 -6.79
N PHE A 178 -9.59 6.33 -8.05
CA PHE A 178 -8.27 6.26 -8.70
C PHE A 178 -7.75 7.59 -9.27
N THR A 179 -8.64 8.55 -9.51
CA THR A 179 -8.30 9.84 -10.13
C THR A 179 -8.26 10.97 -9.10
N HIS A 180 -9.34 11.15 -8.35
CA HIS A 180 -9.49 12.23 -7.39
C HIS A 180 -10.11 11.74 -6.07
N PRO A 181 -9.43 10.83 -5.34
CA PRO A 181 -9.94 10.31 -4.07
C PRO A 181 -10.09 11.44 -3.04
N ASP A 182 -11.06 11.31 -2.14
CA ASP A 182 -11.23 12.22 -1.02
C ASP A 182 -10.06 12.07 -0.02
N ILE A 183 -9.60 10.83 0.18
CA ILE A 183 -8.45 10.51 1.03
C ILE A 183 -7.47 9.61 0.29
N LEU A 184 -6.21 10.03 0.20
CA LEU A 184 -5.10 9.17 -0.18
C LEU A 184 -4.35 8.69 1.08
N ILE A 185 -4.38 7.38 1.31
CA ILE A 185 -3.76 6.71 2.46
C ILE A 185 -2.41 6.17 2.02
N ILE A 186 -1.32 6.77 2.49
CA ILE A 186 0.04 6.40 2.11
C ILE A 186 0.71 5.62 3.23
N TYR A 187 1.14 4.40 2.91
CA TYR A 187 1.93 3.54 3.80
C TYR A 187 3.41 3.70 3.52
N SER A 188 4.17 4.19 4.49
CA SER A 188 5.64 4.10 4.48
C SER A 188 6.04 2.80 5.16
N ILE A 189 6.66 1.85 4.44
CA ILE A 189 6.82 0.45 4.91
C ILE A 189 8.28 0.04 5.00
N GLY A 190 8.70 -0.46 6.16
CA GLY A 190 9.87 -1.31 6.37
C GLY A 190 9.45 -2.74 6.76
N TYR A 191 10.41 -3.63 7.01
CA TYR A 191 10.11 -4.99 7.46
C TYR A 191 9.54 -5.03 8.89
N GLU A 192 10.04 -4.19 9.79
CA GLU A 192 9.66 -4.22 11.21
C GLU A 192 8.63 -3.14 11.58
N SER A 193 8.54 -2.07 10.81
CA SER A 193 7.72 -0.90 11.13
C SER A 193 7.08 -0.28 9.90
N PHE A 194 5.98 0.45 10.13
CA PHE A 194 5.32 1.24 9.11
C PHE A 194 4.72 2.52 9.71
N GLU A 195 4.47 3.49 8.84
CA GLU A 195 3.76 4.73 9.17
C GLU A 195 2.64 4.95 8.15
N ILE A 196 1.53 5.53 8.61
CA ILE A 196 0.38 5.89 7.77
C ILE A 196 0.26 7.41 7.73
N GLU A 197 0.45 7.97 6.54
CA GLU A 197 0.24 9.36 6.17
C GLU A 197 -1.11 9.48 5.45
N LEU A 198 -1.96 10.41 5.89
CA LEU A 198 -3.23 10.71 5.23
C LEU A 198 -3.10 12.03 4.46
N ILE A 199 -3.39 11.98 3.16
CA ILE A 199 -3.52 13.19 2.34
C ILE A 199 -5.01 13.40 2.09
N LEU A 200 -5.56 14.42 2.74
CA LEU A 200 -6.97 14.81 2.60
C LEU A 200 -7.10 15.79 1.43
N LYS A 201 -8.07 15.53 0.56
CA LYS A 201 -8.38 16.43 -0.56
C LYS A 201 -9.01 17.71 -0.03
N SER A 202 -8.56 18.86 -0.55
CA SER A 202 -9.15 20.16 -0.21
C SER A 202 -10.61 20.23 -0.66
N LEU A 203 -11.44 20.87 0.16
CA LEU A 203 -12.80 21.24 -0.22
C LEU A 203 -12.77 22.47 -1.11
N PHE A 204 -13.52 22.44 -2.21
CA PHE A 204 -13.70 23.57 -3.10
C PHE A 204 -15.14 24.07 -2.96
N ILE A 205 -15.27 25.29 -2.43
CA ILE A 205 -16.56 25.93 -2.23
C ILE A 205 -16.64 27.10 -3.21
N TYR A 206 -17.70 27.11 -4.02
CA TYR A 206 -17.96 28.17 -4.98
C TYR A 206 -19.25 28.92 -4.60
N GLY A 207 -19.22 30.23 -4.73
CA GLY A 207 -20.34 31.09 -4.42
C GLY A 207 -20.16 32.48 -5.00
N ARG A 208 -21.04 33.40 -4.57
CA ARG A 208 -20.96 34.83 -4.90
C ARG A 208 -21.06 35.62 -3.60
N TYR A 209 -20.34 36.72 -3.51
CA TYR A 209 -20.46 37.68 -2.41
C TYR A 209 -20.95 39.02 -2.95
N ASN A 210 -21.66 39.77 -2.09
CA ASN A 210 -21.98 41.17 -2.33
C ASN A 210 -21.16 42.02 -1.35
N LYS A 211 -20.43 42.99 -1.88
CA LYS A 211 -19.66 43.95 -1.10
C LYS A 211 -20.42 45.27 -1.04
N PHE A 212 -21.03 45.56 0.12
CA PHE A 212 -21.86 46.76 0.33
C PHE A 212 -21.09 47.97 0.88
N VAL A 213 -19.82 47.78 1.24
CA VAL A 213 -18.96 48.83 1.82
C VAL A 213 -17.74 49.09 0.93
N ARG A 214 -17.35 50.36 0.83
CA ARG A 214 -16.06 50.77 0.27
C ARG A 214 -14.99 50.75 1.38
N GLY A 215 -13.72 50.72 0.99
CA GLY A 215 -12.58 50.80 1.92
C GLY A 215 -11.98 49.47 2.34
N ILE A 216 -12.47 48.32 1.81
CA ILE A 216 -11.91 46.99 2.10
C ILE A 216 -11.50 46.28 0.81
N PRO A 217 -10.28 45.70 0.73
CA PRO A 217 -9.88 44.93 -0.43
C PRO A 217 -10.61 43.57 -0.50
N GLN A 218 -10.60 42.95 -1.69
CA GLN A 218 -11.12 41.60 -1.90
C GLN A 218 -10.31 40.54 -1.12
N THR A 219 -8.98 40.58 -1.21
CA THR A 219 -8.06 39.66 -0.51
C THR A 219 -7.32 40.39 0.60
N HIS A 220 -6.74 39.65 1.55
CA HIS A 220 -5.88 40.24 2.58
C HIS A 220 -4.63 40.89 1.95
N TRP A 221 -4.23 42.07 2.42
CA TRP A 221 -3.06 42.80 1.93
C TRP A 221 -2.06 43.01 3.06
N PHE A 222 -0.86 42.42 2.92
CA PHE A 222 0.23 42.63 3.87
C PHE A 222 0.72 44.08 3.85
N CYS A 223 1.11 44.59 5.01
CA CYS A 223 1.78 45.88 5.12
C CYS A 223 3.07 45.86 4.29
N LYS A 224 3.21 46.80 3.36
CA LYS A 224 4.37 46.89 2.45
C LYS A 224 5.71 47.03 3.16
N SER A 225 5.73 47.64 4.35
CA SER A 225 6.96 47.88 5.10
C SER A 225 7.47 46.65 5.85
N CYS A 226 6.57 45.80 6.38
CA CYS A 226 6.96 44.66 7.23
C CYS A 226 6.58 43.29 6.65
N ILE A 227 5.86 43.24 5.53
CA ILE A 227 5.47 42.02 4.83
C ILE A 227 4.75 41.04 5.78
N GLY A 228 3.74 41.54 6.50
CA GLY A 228 2.95 40.70 7.42
C GLY A 228 3.50 40.54 8.84
N LYS A 229 4.76 40.91 9.11
CA LYS A 229 5.38 40.71 10.44
C LYS A 229 4.82 41.61 11.56
N GLY A 230 4.23 42.75 11.23
CA GLY A 230 3.86 43.81 12.17
C GLY A 230 4.99 44.83 12.37
N CYS A 231 4.66 46.12 12.29
CA CYS A 231 5.57 47.22 12.60
C CYS A 231 4.79 48.45 13.08
N LYS A 232 5.51 49.47 13.59
CA LYS A 232 4.90 50.71 14.07
C LYS A 232 3.99 51.40 13.02
N LEU A 233 4.31 51.27 11.73
CA LEU A 233 3.53 51.91 10.64
C LEU A 233 2.16 51.25 10.41
N CYS A 234 2.01 49.96 10.67
CA CYS A 234 0.73 49.26 10.58
C CYS A 234 0.09 49.02 11.96
N ASN A 235 0.53 49.74 12.99
CA ASN A 235 0.13 49.51 14.37
C ASN A 235 0.29 48.03 14.79
N TYR A 236 1.38 47.40 14.35
CA TYR A 236 1.74 46.01 14.64
C TYR A 236 0.77 44.94 14.12
N THR A 237 -0.22 45.29 13.29
CA THR A 237 -1.15 44.30 12.71
C THR A 237 -0.53 43.45 11.61
N GLY A 238 0.52 43.98 10.96
CA GLY A 238 1.12 43.36 9.77
C GLY A 238 0.32 43.59 8.49
N LYS A 239 -0.82 44.30 8.56
CA LYS A 239 -1.75 44.48 7.43
C LYS A 239 -1.74 45.91 6.90
N GLN A 240 -2.03 46.08 5.60
CA GLN A 240 -2.24 47.40 4.99
C GLN A 240 -3.68 47.88 5.20
N TYR A 241 -4.66 46.99 5.06
CA TYR A 241 -6.06 47.21 5.40
C TYR A 241 -6.42 46.29 6.57
N GLN A 242 -7.27 46.76 7.49
CA GLN A 242 -7.57 46.01 8.71
C GLN A 242 -8.32 44.69 8.44
N ILE A 243 -9.12 44.66 7.38
CA ILE A 243 -9.95 43.51 6.99
C ILE A 243 -10.12 43.47 5.47
N SER A 244 -10.58 42.33 4.96
CA SER A 244 -10.87 42.06 3.55
C SER A 244 -12.12 41.18 3.41
N VAL A 245 -12.65 41.06 2.20
CA VAL A 245 -13.76 40.13 1.90
C VAL A 245 -13.35 38.68 2.22
N GLU A 246 -12.16 38.27 1.82
CA GLU A 246 -11.57 36.97 2.18
C GLU A 246 -11.57 36.73 3.70
N GLU A 247 -11.10 37.70 4.48
CA GLU A 247 -11.01 37.57 5.94
C GLU A 247 -12.37 37.56 6.65
N LEU A 248 -13.43 38.02 5.99
CA LEU A 248 -14.81 37.91 6.48
C LEU A 248 -15.44 36.55 6.15
N ILE A 249 -15.09 35.95 5.02
CA ILE A 249 -15.73 34.74 4.50
C ILE A 249 -15.00 33.47 4.95
N SER A 250 -13.68 33.44 4.81
CA SER A 250 -12.87 32.23 5.04
C SER A 250 -12.99 31.63 6.44
N PRO A 251 -13.03 32.41 7.54
CA PRO A 251 -13.12 31.85 8.89
C PRO A 251 -14.36 30.99 9.13
N GLU A 252 -15.50 31.36 8.54
CA GLU A 252 -16.75 30.58 8.67
C GLU A 252 -16.58 29.20 8.03
N PHE A 253 -15.99 29.12 6.84
CA PHE A 253 -15.76 27.84 6.18
C PHE A 253 -14.69 27.00 6.87
N ILE A 254 -13.61 27.61 7.37
CA ILE A 254 -12.56 26.89 8.13
C ILE A 254 -13.18 26.26 9.38
N LYS A 255 -13.99 27.03 10.12
CA LYS A 255 -14.66 26.56 11.33
C LYS A 255 -15.59 25.39 11.04
N GLU A 256 -16.48 25.53 10.07
CA GLU A 256 -17.48 24.50 9.76
C GLU A 256 -16.86 23.24 9.11
N SER A 257 -15.83 23.40 8.27
CA SER A 257 -15.14 22.26 7.64
C SER A 257 -14.03 21.64 8.48
N LYS A 258 -13.69 22.24 9.63
CA LYS A 258 -12.55 21.86 10.47
C LYS A 258 -11.22 21.82 9.70
N SER A 259 -11.08 22.65 8.66
CA SER A 259 -9.84 22.71 7.88
C SER A 259 -8.73 23.43 8.65
N THR A 260 -7.47 23.22 8.25
CA THR A 260 -6.33 23.91 8.86
C THR A 260 -6.07 25.29 8.27
N ASP A 261 -6.48 25.50 7.01
CA ASP A 261 -6.26 26.73 6.27
C ASP A 261 -7.30 26.86 5.13
N SER A 262 -7.27 28.00 4.43
CA SER A 262 -8.09 28.29 3.25
C SER A 262 -7.31 29.03 2.17
N LYS A 263 -7.76 28.95 0.92
CA LYS A 263 -7.30 29.81 -0.17
C LYS A 263 -8.49 30.43 -0.87
N PHE A 264 -8.56 31.76 -0.85
CA PHE A 264 -9.62 32.49 -1.53
C PHE A 264 -9.23 32.86 -2.97
N HIS A 265 -10.16 32.66 -3.91
CA HIS A 265 -10.00 33.07 -5.29
C HIS A 265 -11.24 33.84 -5.76
N GLY A 266 -11.04 35.10 -6.16
CA GLY A 266 -12.05 35.93 -6.78
C GLY A 266 -11.99 35.82 -8.31
N ALA A 267 -13.15 35.59 -8.94
CA ALA A 267 -13.28 35.65 -10.41
C ALA A 267 -13.31 37.11 -10.87
N GLY A 268 -12.13 37.72 -10.96
CA GLY A 268 -11.95 39.16 -11.21
C GLY A 268 -11.68 39.95 -9.92
N ARG A 269 -11.42 41.26 -10.06
CA ARG A 269 -11.14 42.16 -8.95
C ARG A 269 -11.89 43.48 -9.10
N GLU A 270 -12.44 43.93 -7.98
CA GLU A 270 -13.01 45.26 -7.78
C GLU A 270 -12.05 46.15 -6.99
N ASP A 271 -12.25 47.46 -7.13
CA ASP A 271 -11.55 48.44 -6.31
C ASP A 271 -11.98 48.38 -4.83
N ILE A 272 -11.16 49.01 -4.00
CA ILE A 272 -11.27 49.01 -2.54
C ILE A 272 -12.50 49.80 -2.07
#